data_AF-A0A239G537-F1
#
_entry.id   AF-A0A239G537-F1
#
_cell.length_a   1.000
_cell.length_b   1.000
_cell.length_c   1.000
_cell.angle_alpha   90.00
_cell.angle_beta   90.00
_cell.angle_gamma   90.00
#
_symmetry.space_group_name_H-M   'P 1'
#
loop_
_entity.id
_entity.type
_entity.pdbx_description
1 polymer ?
#
loop_
_entity_poly.entity_id
_entity_poly.type
_entity_poly.pdbx_seq_one_letter_code
_entity_poly.pdbx_strand_id
1 'polypeptide(L)'
;MNEQVAWWPDLVAIGPALGSGSPAESGSGAEIHVLRARQLADRIDGTTVFSLSRPEQLLLWSARRWRHGRFRWDQVEAEFKRLLACCWADALLGWEDALEQLHQYPSSRPEIGNGCISTLSRDERALLTLMAGLQRPRLVLGDLLLARLATPGMRAELVATLRAVATSFAMGGQCLPLRGPAPTACPHSPLPPLRLVQ
;
A
#
# COMPACT_ATOMS: atom_id res chain seq x y z
N MET A 1 -12.46 12.43 27.00
CA MET A 1 -11.00 12.22 27.13
C MET A 1 -10.76 10.72 27.20
N ASN A 2 -9.67 10.26 26.56
CA ASN A 2 -9.34 8.89 26.12
C ASN A 2 -9.99 8.43 24.80
N GLU A 3 -9.17 8.41 23.74
CA GLU A 3 -9.08 7.35 22.72
C GLU A 3 -7.96 7.69 21.71
N GLN A 4 -6.74 7.88 22.22
CA GLN A 4 -5.53 7.78 21.39
C GLN A 4 -5.14 6.29 21.29
N VAL A 5 -6.03 5.47 20.74
CA VAL A 5 -5.63 4.11 20.37
C VAL A 5 -4.80 4.22 19.11
N ALA A 6 -3.51 4.00 19.27
CA ALA A 6 -2.53 4.08 18.21
C ALA A 6 -2.65 2.80 17.35
N TRP A 7 -3.40 2.90 16.25
CA TRP A 7 -3.85 1.78 15.41
C TRP A 7 -2.95 1.53 14.20
N TRP A 8 -1.85 2.27 14.07
CA TRP A 8 -0.79 1.97 13.10
C TRP A 8 -0.11 0.65 13.48
N PRO A 9 0.32 -0.25 12.56
CA PRO A 9 0.91 -1.54 12.94
C PRO A 9 2.14 -1.33 13.81
N ASP A 10 2.92 -0.29 13.51
CA ASP A 10 4.10 0.09 14.30
C ASP A 10 3.75 0.59 15.70
N LEU A 11 2.54 1.10 15.92
CA LEU A 11 2.09 1.60 17.22
C LEU A 11 1.32 0.55 18.05
N VAL A 12 0.69 -0.43 17.39
CA VAL A 12 0.17 -1.62 18.07
C VAL A 12 1.31 -2.55 18.50
N ALA A 13 2.41 -2.59 17.74
CA ALA A 13 3.62 -3.31 18.11
C ALA A 13 4.40 -2.62 19.25
N ILE A 14 4.14 -1.34 19.51
CA ILE A 14 4.76 -0.54 20.57
C ILE A 14 3.63 0.11 21.39
N GLY A 15 2.79 -0.71 22.03
CA GLY A 15 1.81 -0.22 22.99
C GLY A 15 2.48 0.34 24.26
N PRO A 16 1.91 1.40 24.89
CA PRO A 16 2.56 2.07 26.01
C PRO A 16 2.51 1.17 27.26
N ALA A 17 3.69 0.82 27.75
CA ALA A 17 3.87 0.36 29.12
C ALA A 17 3.56 1.52 30.07
N LEU A 18 2.33 1.61 30.57
CA LEU A 18 1.99 2.48 31.70
C LEU A 18 0.74 1.96 32.42
N GLY A 19 0.96 1.28 33.55
CA GLY A 19 0.00 1.28 34.66
C GLY A 19 -0.41 -0.05 35.28
N SER A 20 0.46 -0.59 36.13
CA SER A 20 0.14 -1.37 37.36
C SER A 20 -0.18 -2.88 37.24
N GLY A 21 0.85 -3.71 37.52
CA GLY A 21 0.70 -5.10 37.97
C GLY A 21 1.74 -6.06 37.39
N SER A 22 2.90 -6.21 38.04
CA SER A 22 3.84 -7.32 37.78
C SER A 22 3.44 -8.56 38.62
N PRO A 23 3.85 -9.81 38.31
CA PRO A 23 5.15 -10.15 37.69
C PRO A 23 5.14 -11.21 36.58
N ALA A 24 6.20 -11.13 35.76
CA ALA A 24 6.84 -12.22 35.01
C ALA A 24 6.10 -12.84 33.80
N GLU A 25 6.90 -13.03 32.73
CA GLU A 25 6.64 -13.87 31.55
C GLU A 25 5.70 -13.34 30.44
N SER A 26 6.15 -12.38 29.62
CA SER A 26 5.83 -12.44 28.16
C SER A 26 6.59 -11.45 27.26
N GLY A 27 7.84 -11.12 27.57
CA GLY A 27 8.69 -10.32 26.65
C GLY A 27 9.10 -11.06 25.37
N SER A 28 8.96 -12.39 25.35
CA SER A 28 9.53 -13.26 24.30
C SER A 28 8.55 -13.50 23.13
N GLY A 29 7.25 -13.62 23.40
CA GLY A 29 6.26 -14.00 22.37
C GLY A 29 6.09 -12.93 21.28
N ALA A 30 5.88 -11.68 21.66
CA ALA A 30 5.65 -10.59 20.72
C ALA A 30 6.88 -10.30 19.85
N GLU A 31 8.08 -10.30 20.45
CA GLU A 31 9.34 -10.12 19.72
C GLU A 31 9.61 -11.29 18.76
N ILE A 32 9.34 -12.53 19.18
CA ILE A 32 9.44 -13.71 18.31
C ILE A 32 8.41 -13.65 17.18
N HIS A 33 7.19 -13.17 17.43
CA HIS A 33 6.17 -13.00 16.39
C HIS A 33 6.57 -11.92 15.38
N VAL A 34 7.11 -10.79 15.81
CA VAL A 34 7.59 -9.72 14.93
C VAL A 34 8.83 -10.17 14.14
N LEU A 35 9.78 -10.87 14.76
CA LEU A 35 10.94 -11.45 14.08
C LEU A 35 10.53 -12.51 13.06
N ARG A 36 9.61 -13.41 13.43
CA ARG A 36 9.09 -14.44 12.52
C ARG A 36 8.27 -13.82 11.38
N ALA A 37 7.49 -12.78 11.66
CA ALA A 37 6.75 -12.03 10.64
C ALA A 37 7.71 -11.28 9.68
N ARG A 38 8.81 -10.70 10.18
CA ARG A 38 9.88 -10.10 9.36
C ARG A 38 10.61 -11.15 8.50
N GLN A 39 10.99 -12.28 9.11
CA GLN A 39 11.65 -13.38 8.39
C GLN A 39 10.76 -14.03 7.32
N LEU A 40 9.43 -14.06 7.55
CA LEU A 40 8.46 -14.48 6.54
C LEU A 40 8.20 -13.37 5.51
N ALA A 41 8.17 -12.10 5.92
CA ALA A 41 8.04 -10.95 5.02
C ALA A 41 9.19 -10.89 4.00
N ASP A 42 10.44 -11.14 4.45
CA ASP A 42 11.63 -11.21 3.59
C ASP A 42 11.58 -12.38 2.58
N ARG A 43 10.81 -13.44 2.90
CA ARG A 43 10.59 -14.59 1.99
C ARG A 43 9.37 -14.43 1.10
N ILE A 44 8.43 -13.55 1.46
CA ILE A 44 7.14 -13.40 0.80
C ILE A 44 6.89 -11.92 0.47
N ASP A 45 7.91 -11.31 -0.15
CA ASP A 45 7.94 -9.91 -0.53
C ASP A 45 6.63 -9.47 -1.22
N GLY A 46 5.97 -8.45 -0.68
CA GLY A 46 4.78 -7.85 -1.30
C GLY A 46 3.47 -8.64 -1.23
N THR A 47 3.40 -9.68 -0.41
CA THR A 47 2.16 -10.47 -0.25
C THR A 47 1.35 -10.13 0.99
N THR A 48 1.98 -9.53 2.01
CA THR A 48 1.35 -9.15 3.27
C THR A 48 1.55 -7.67 3.57
N VAL A 49 0.63 -7.08 4.32
CA VAL A 49 0.71 -5.67 4.73
C VAL A 49 2.00 -5.39 5.53
N PHE A 50 2.51 -6.39 6.25
CA PHE A 50 3.70 -6.25 7.09
C PHE A 50 5.03 -6.20 6.31
N SER A 51 5.04 -6.64 5.04
CA SER A 51 6.21 -6.50 4.16
C SER A 51 6.20 -5.20 3.34
N LEU A 52 5.20 -4.33 3.57
CA LEU A 52 5.08 -3.04 2.91
C LEU A 52 5.90 -1.98 3.63
N SER A 53 6.54 -1.11 2.84
CA SER A 53 7.14 0.12 3.34
C SER A 53 6.08 1.09 3.85
N ARG A 54 6.49 2.07 4.66
CA ARG A 54 5.57 3.07 5.23
C ARG A 54 4.69 3.80 4.20
N PRO A 55 5.20 4.30 3.06
CA PRO A 55 4.36 4.92 2.03
C PRO A 55 3.35 3.93 1.42
N GLU A 56 3.74 2.67 1.22
CA GLU A 56 2.84 1.65 0.69
C GLU A 56 1.73 1.28 1.66
N GLN A 57 2.05 1.17 2.96
CA GLN A 57 1.05 0.95 4.00
C GLN A 57 0.03 2.10 4.04
N LEU A 58 0.50 3.36 3.93
CA LEU A 58 -0.36 4.53 3.89
C LEU A 58 -1.34 4.49 2.71
N LEU A 59 -0.83 4.25 1.50
CA LEU A 59 -1.67 4.16 0.30
C LEU A 59 -2.64 2.98 0.39
N LEU A 60 -2.18 1.80 0.80
CA LEU A 60 -3.05 0.62 0.91
C LEU A 60 -4.16 0.84 1.94
N TRP A 61 -3.82 1.30 3.14
CA TRP A 61 -4.80 1.46 4.21
C TRP A 61 -5.80 2.58 3.97
N SER A 62 -5.35 3.70 3.39
CA SER A 62 -6.26 4.77 2.98
C SER A 62 -7.22 4.28 1.90
N ALA A 63 -6.76 3.49 0.92
CA ALA A 63 -7.63 2.86 -0.08
C ALA A 63 -8.69 1.94 0.55
N ARG A 64 -8.29 1.09 1.49
CA ARG A 64 -9.23 0.20 2.20
C ARG A 64 -10.24 0.98 3.03
N ARG A 65 -9.82 2.04 3.73
CA ARG A 65 -10.72 2.89 4.52
C ARG A 65 -11.70 3.68 3.66
N TRP A 66 -11.26 4.13 2.49
CA TRP A 66 -12.12 4.82 1.54
C TRP A 66 -13.33 3.96 1.15
N ARG A 67 -13.10 2.68 0.84
CA ARG A 67 -14.15 1.69 0.55
C ARG A 67 -15.18 1.56 1.67
N HIS A 68 -14.76 1.77 2.92
CA HIS A 68 -15.60 1.59 4.12
C HIS A 68 -16.11 2.92 4.71
N GLY A 69 -16.24 3.96 3.88
CA GLY A 69 -16.91 5.21 4.27
C GLY A 69 -15.97 6.25 4.90
N ARG A 70 -14.68 6.24 4.52
CA ARG A 70 -13.68 7.24 4.96
C ARG A 70 -13.56 7.35 6.49
N PHE A 71 -13.77 6.24 7.21
CA PHE A 71 -13.68 6.23 8.67
C PHE A 71 -12.31 6.73 9.15
N ARG A 72 -12.35 7.73 10.04
CA ARG A 72 -11.17 8.37 10.64
C ARG A 72 -10.15 8.88 9.60
N TRP A 73 -10.64 9.56 8.57
CA TRP A 73 -9.83 10.17 7.52
C TRP A 73 -8.88 11.25 8.05
N ASP A 74 -9.24 11.90 9.17
CA ASP A 74 -8.39 12.82 9.94
C ASP A 74 -6.99 12.22 10.22
N GLN A 75 -6.95 10.92 10.48
CA GLN A 75 -5.70 10.21 10.77
C GLN A 75 -4.91 9.97 9.49
N VAL A 76 -5.56 9.66 8.37
CA VAL A 76 -4.89 9.51 7.07
C VAL A 76 -4.23 10.83 6.69
N GLU A 77 -4.95 11.95 6.82
CA GLU A 77 -4.40 13.27 6.58
C GLU A 77 -3.17 13.57 7.46
N ALA A 78 -3.23 13.26 8.76
CA ALA A 78 -2.10 13.43 9.67
C ALA A 78 -0.88 12.59 9.26
N GLU A 79 -1.09 11.38 8.74
CA GLU A 79 -0.01 10.53 8.22
C GLU A 79 0.60 11.09 6.94
N PHE A 80 -0.20 11.63 6.03
CA PHE A 80 0.30 12.33 4.84
C PHE A 80 1.17 13.53 5.23
N LYS A 81 0.72 14.37 6.17
CA LYS A 81 1.49 15.50 6.72
C LYS A 81 2.82 15.08 7.32
N ARG A 82 2.83 13.95 8.03
CA ARG A 82 4.04 13.42 8.69
C ARG A 82 5.01 12.80 7.70
N LEU A 83 4.52 12.12 6.67
CA LEU A 83 5.33 11.42 5.69
C LEU A 83 5.90 12.36 4.61
N LEU A 84 5.14 13.40 4.25
CA LEU A 84 5.47 14.38 3.23
C LEU A 84 5.53 15.77 3.86
N ALA A 85 6.72 16.23 4.25
CA ALA A 85 6.89 17.53 4.90
C ALA A 85 6.43 18.71 4.02
N CYS A 86 6.53 18.55 2.69
CA CYS A 86 6.00 19.46 1.69
C CYS A 86 5.09 18.69 0.72
N CYS A 87 4.21 19.41 0.01
CA CYS A 87 3.31 18.83 -1.01
C CYS A 87 2.34 17.74 -0.50
N TRP A 88 2.17 17.57 0.81
CA TRP A 88 1.23 16.58 1.37
C TRP A 88 -0.21 16.85 0.96
N ALA A 89 -0.60 18.13 0.83
CA ALA A 89 -1.96 18.53 0.49
C ALA A 89 -2.28 18.14 -0.96
N ASP A 90 -1.39 18.45 -1.90
CA ASP A 90 -1.53 18.06 -3.30
C ASP A 90 -1.53 16.54 -3.47
N ALA A 91 -0.66 15.84 -2.72
CA ALA A 91 -0.62 14.39 -2.71
C ALA A 91 -1.91 13.78 -2.17
N LEU A 92 -2.47 14.33 -1.09
CA LEU A 92 -3.70 13.84 -0.47
C LEU A 92 -4.91 14.10 -1.37
N LEU A 93 -5.06 15.32 -1.90
CA LEU A 93 -6.16 15.68 -2.80
C LEU A 93 -6.13 14.81 -4.07
N GLY A 94 -4.98 14.69 -4.72
CA GLY A 94 -4.83 13.79 -5.87
C GLY A 94 -5.13 12.33 -5.50
N TRP A 95 -4.76 11.90 -4.28
CA TRP A 95 -5.06 10.55 -3.84
C TRP A 95 -6.56 10.33 -3.58
N GLU A 96 -7.25 11.30 -3.00
CA GLU A 96 -8.71 11.27 -2.84
C GLU A 96 -9.43 11.18 -4.18
N ASP A 97 -9.01 11.98 -5.17
CA ASP A 97 -9.56 11.95 -6.53
C ASP A 97 -9.34 10.58 -7.19
N ALA A 98 -8.14 10.01 -7.04
CA ALA A 98 -7.84 8.68 -7.57
C ALA A 98 -8.71 7.59 -6.89
N LEU A 99 -8.89 7.69 -5.57
CA LEU A 99 -9.72 6.76 -4.81
C LEU A 99 -11.20 6.87 -5.19
N GLU A 100 -11.69 8.08 -5.40
CA GLU A 100 -13.04 8.33 -5.89
C GLU A 100 -13.25 7.63 -7.25
N GLN A 101 -12.33 7.85 -8.21
CA GLN A 101 -12.37 7.18 -9.53
C GLN A 101 -12.33 5.64 -9.40
N LEU A 102 -11.46 5.09 -8.54
CA LEU A 102 -11.36 3.65 -8.33
C LEU A 102 -12.63 3.03 -7.71
N HIS A 103 -13.43 3.80 -6.97
CA HIS A 103 -14.58 3.29 -6.21
C HIS A 103 -15.95 3.64 -6.82
N GLN A 104 -16.04 4.64 -7.70
CA GLN A 104 -17.30 5.13 -8.28
C GLN A 104 -18.07 4.09 -9.11
N TYR A 105 -17.39 3.18 -9.82
CA TYR A 105 -18.05 2.32 -10.81
C TYR A 105 -18.18 0.86 -10.34
N PRO A 106 -19.40 0.31 -10.21
CA PRO A 106 -19.63 -1.06 -9.72
C PRO A 106 -18.91 -2.14 -10.52
N SER A 107 -18.80 -1.93 -11.84
CA SER A 107 -18.22 -2.87 -12.81
C SER A 107 -16.70 -2.86 -12.86
N SER A 108 -16.05 -1.83 -12.30
CA SER A 108 -14.59 -1.72 -12.26
C SER A 108 -14.03 -1.65 -10.84
N ARG A 109 -14.83 -1.99 -9.82
CA ARG A 109 -14.38 -1.95 -8.42
C ARG A 109 -13.19 -2.89 -8.27
N PRO A 110 -11.96 -2.38 -8.11
CA PRO A 110 -10.83 -3.25 -7.84
C PRO A 110 -11.08 -4.02 -6.54
N GLU A 111 -10.50 -5.21 -6.45
CA GLU A 111 -10.53 -6.04 -5.25
C GLU A 111 -9.71 -5.38 -4.13
N ILE A 112 -10.26 -4.36 -3.47
CA ILE A 112 -9.65 -3.75 -2.29
C ILE A 112 -10.25 -4.42 -1.06
N GLY A 113 -9.37 -5.05 -0.26
CA GLY A 113 -9.75 -5.81 0.93
C GLY A 113 -10.22 -4.93 2.08
N ASN A 114 -10.75 -5.57 3.13
CA ASN A 114 -11.04 -4.89 4.39
C ASN A 114 -9.73 -4.60 5.16
N GLY A 115 -9.72 -3.58 6.01
CA GLY A 115 -8.58 -3.18 6.85
C GLY A 115 -8.02 -4.31 7.73
N CYS A 116 -8.84 -5.30 8.11
CA CYS A 116 -8.42 -6.43 8.94
C CYS A 116 -7.68 -7.54 8.17
N ILE A 117 -7.63 -7.51 6.83
CA ILE A 117 -7.02 -8.56 6.01
C ILE A 117 -5.50 -8.35 5.94
N SER A 118 -4.70 -9.31 6.37
CA SER A 118 -3.23 -9.18 6.33
C SER A 118 -2.63 -9.45 4.95
N THR A 119 -3.33 -10.17 4.08
CA THR A 119 -2.90 -10.46 2.70
C THR A 119 -3.28 -9.33 1.74
N LEU A 120 -2.49 -9.18 0.67
CA LEU A 120 -2.80 -8.27 -0.42
C LEU A 120 -3.56 -8.98 -1.54
N SER A 121 -4.59 -8.34 -2.08
CA SER A 121 -5.24 -8.78 -3.31
C SER A 121 -4.33 -8.57 -4.53
N ARG A 122 -4.77 -9.06 -5.69
CA ARG A 122 -4.06 -8.81 -6.97
C ARG A 122 -4.14 -7.34 -7.37
N ASP A 123 -5.25 -6.67 -7.08
CA ASP A 123 -5.47 -5.28 -7.48
C ASP A 123 -4.79 -4.31 -6.53
N GLU A 124 -4.71 -4.62 -5.24
CA GLU A 124 -3.90 -3.88 -4.27
C GLU A 124 -2.41 -3.91 -4.66
N ARG A 125 -1.91 -5.08 -5.06
CA ARG A 125 -0.56 -5.19 -5.61
C ARG A 125 -0.40 -4.40 -6.91
N ALA A 126 -1.36 -4.51 -7.84
CA ALA A 126 -1.31 -3.79 -9.10
C ALA A 126 -1.25 -2.27 -8.89
N LEU A 127 -2.03 -1.74 -7.94
CA LEU A 127 -2.05 -0.33 -7.57
C LEU A 127 -0.71 0.12 -6.99
N LEU A 128 -0.12 -0.64 -6.05
CA LEU A 128 1.18 -0.30 -5.48
C LEU A 128 2.31 -0.39 -6.51
N THR A 129 2.30 -1.40 -7.38
CA THR A 129 3.27 -1.54 -8.48
C THR A 129 3.13 -0.41 -9.49
N LEU A 130 1.89 -0.01 -9.82
CA LEU A 130 1.61 1.14 -10.68
C LEU A 130 2.12 2.44 -10.06
N MET A 131 1.86 2.68 -8.78
CA MET A 131 2.41 3.84 -8.08
C MET A 131 3.94 3.84 -8.09
N ALA A 132 4.58 2.70 -7.82
CA ALA A 132 6.02 2.58 -7.83
C ALA A 132 6.63 2.87 -9.21
N GLY A 133 6.09 2.32 -10.30
CA GLY A 133 6.65 2.62 -11.62
C GLY A 133 6.30 4.03 -12.12
N LEU A 134 5.20 4.65 -11.67
CA LEU A 134 4.88 6.05 -12.04
C LEU A 134 5.89 7.04 -11.46
N GLN A 135 6.61 6.67 -10.41
CA GLN A 135 7.75 7.44 -9.89
C GLN A 135 9.00 7.37 -10.77
N ARG A 136 9.02 6.50 -11.79
CA ARG A 136 10.20 6.20 -12.59
C ARG A 136 9.93 6.53 -14.07
N PRO A 137 10.59 7.57 -14.62
CA PRO A 137 10.27 8.10 -15.95
C PRO A 137 10.55 7.14 -17.12
N ARG A 138 11.29 6.04 -16.88
CA ARG A 138 11.71 5.06 -17.90
C ARG A 138 10.92 3.76 -17.85
N LEU A 139 10.00 3.59 -16.90
CA LEU A 139 9.19 2.38 -16.82
C LEU A 139 7.86 2.59 -17.53
N VAL A 140 7.70 1.89 -18.64
CA VAL A 140 6.39 1.67 -19.24
C VAL A 140 5.64 0.70 -18.34
N LEU A 141 4.91 1.24 -17.38
CA LEU A 141 3.97 0.44 -16.62
C LEU A 141 2.82 0.04 -17.54
N GLY A 142 2.63 -1.26 -17.66
CA GLY A 142 1.76 -1.83 -18.68
C GLY A 142 0.31 -1.40 -18.52
N ASP A 143 -0.31 -1.11 -19.67
CA ASP A 143 -1.75 -0.96 -19.83
C ASP A 143 -2.55 -2.07 -19.15
N LEU A 144 -1.94 -3.25 -18.95
CA LEU A 144 -2.51 -4.37 -18.22
C LEU A 144 -2.79 -4.08 -16.74
N LEU A 145 -1.92 -3.37 -16.01
CA LEU A 145 -2.20 -3.03 -14.60
C LEU A 145 -3.34 -2.01 -14.51
N LEU A 146 -3.33 -1.02 -15.40
CA LEU A 146 -4.42 -0.05 -15.51
C LEU A 146 -5.72 -0.70 -15.95
N ALA A 147 -5.66 -1.67 -16.85
CA ALA A 147 -6.83 -2.41 -17.31
C ALA A 147 -7.51 -3.23 -16.21
N ARG A 148 -6.75 -3.63 -15.19
CA ARG A 148 -7.31 -4.29 -14.00
C ARG A 148 -7.99 -3.31 -13.06
N LEU A 149 -7.50 -2.07 -12.99
CA LEU A 149 -7.96 -1.07 -12.03
C LEU A 149 -9.09 -0.19 -12.57
N ALA A 150 -9.15 0.03 -13.89
CA ALA A 150 -10.06 0.99 -14.50
C ALA A 150 -10.56 0.59 -15.89
N THR A 151 -11.80 0.99 -16.18
CA THR A 151 -12.38 0.90 -17.52
C THR A 151 -11.62 1.80 -18.51
N PRO A 152 -11.60 1.48 -19.82
CA PRO A 152 -10.83 2.25 -20.81
C PRO A 152 -11.06 3.77 -20.77
N GLY A 153 -12.31 4.21 -20.54
CA GLY A 153 -12.66 5.63 -20.50
C GLY A 153 -12.06 6.41 -19.33
N MET A 154 -11.68 5.72 -18.24
CA MET A 154 -11.15 6.37 -17.03
C MET A 154 -9.62 6.31 -16.93
N ARG A 155 -8.96 5.46 -17.74
CA ARG A 155 -7.53 5.17 -17.57
C ARG A 155 -6.63 6.39 -17.71
N ALA A 156 -6.94 7.27 -18.67
CA ALA A 156 -6.11 8.45 -18.93
C ALA A 156 -6.12 9.41 -17.74
N GLU A 157 -7.31 9.68 -17.20
CA GLU A 157 -7.50 10.54 -16.03
C GLU A 157 -6.88 9.91 -14.78
N LEU A 158 -7.19 8.63 -14.51
CA LEU A 158 -6.63 7.92 -13.36
C LEU A 158 -5.10 7.90 -13.40
N VAL A 159 -4.49 7.67 -14.56
CA VAL A 159 -3.02 7.73 -14.73
C VAL A 159 -2.49 9.12 -14.40
N ALA A 160 -3.13 10.17 -14.90
CA ALA A 160 -2.68 11.54 -14.66
C ALA A 160 -2.72 11.86 -13.17
N THR A 161 -3.83 11.52 -12.49
CA THR A 161 -4.00 11.70 -11.05
C THR A 161 -2.98 10.89 -10.24
N LEU A 162 -2.87 9.58 -10.50
CA LEU A 162 -1.90 8.71 -9.82
C LEU A 162 -0.46 9.16 -10.07
N ARG A 163 -0.15 9.71 -11.25
CA ARG A 163 1.18 10.26 -11.55
C ARG A 163 1.47 11.49 -10.70
N ALA A 164 0.51 12.41 -10.54
CA ALA A 164 0.69 13.58 -9.68
C ALA A 164 0.97 13.17 -8.21
N VAL A 165 0.24 12.18 -7.70
CA VAL A 165 0.49 11.61 -6.37
C VAL A 165 1.88 10.98 -6.31
N ALA A 166 2.23 10.11 -7.27
CA ALA A 166 3.53 9.46 -7.34
C ALA A 166 4.70 10.47 -7.37
N THR A 167 4.56 11.54 -8.15
CA THR A 167 5.51 12.66 -8.21
C THR A 167 5.63 13.36 -6.86
N SER A 168 4.52 13.62 -6.17
CA SER A 168 4.55 14.24 -4.83
C SER A 168 5.28 13.38 -3.81
N PHE A 169 5.04 12.06 -3.83
CA PHE A 169 5.80 11.12 -3.01
C PHE A 169 7.30 11.12 -3.36
N ALA A 170 7.64 11.14 -4.65
CA ALA A 170 9.04 11.17 -5.09
C ALA A 170 9.75 12.47 -4.67
N MET A 171 9.09 13.63 -4.80
CA MET A 171 9.61 14.92 -4.33
C MET A 171 9.80 14.95 -2.80
N GLY A 172 8.90 14.29 -2.06
CA GLY A 172 9.03 14.08 -0.61
C GLY A 172 10.06 13.02 -0.20
N GLY A 173 10.84 12.48 -1.14
CA GLY A 173 11.85 11.45 -0.88
C GLY A 173 11.28 10.05 -0.59
N GLN A 174 10.00 9.83 -0.82
CA GLN A 174 9.28 8.59 -0.54
C GLN A 174 9.16 7.73 -1.80
N CYS A 175 10.19 6.93 -2.09
CA CYS A 175 10.18 6.01 -3.22
C CYS A 175 9.55 4.66 -2.85
N LEU A 176 8.58 4.20 -3.63
CA LEU A 176 8.00 2.87 -3.49
C LEU A 176 8.89 1.81 -4.15
N PRO A 177 9.06 0.64 -3.53
CA PRO A 177 9.80 -0.47 -4.11
C PRO A 177 9.06 -1.06 -5.31
N LEU A 178 9.78 -1.34 -6.40
CA LEU A 178 9.24 -2.19 -7.47
C LEU A 178 9.38 -3.63 -7.03
N ARG A 179 8.25 -4.28 -6.75
CA ARG A 179 8.26 -5.72 -6.52
C ARG A 179 8.09 -6.45 -7.84
N GLY A 180 8.90 -7.49 -8.02
CA GLY A 180 8.71 -8.44 -9.11
C GLY A 180 7.36 -9.15 -9.00
N PRO A 181 6.91 -9.85 -10.06
CA PRO A 181 5.77 -10.73 -9.94
C PRO A 181 6.02 -11.70 -8.78
N ALA A 182 5.02 -11.90 -7.92
CA ALA A 182 5.08 -12.91 -6.87
C ALA A 182 5.59 -14.23 -7.49
N PRO A 183 6.52 -14.96 -6.84
CA PRO A 183 6.98 -16.23 -7.37
C PRO A 183 5.75 -17.08 -7.65
N THR A 184 5.53 -17.40 -8.92
CA THR A 184 4.53 -18.38 -9.32
C THR A 184 4.91 -19.65 -8.59
N ALA A 185 4.02 -20.14 -7.73
CA ALA A 185 4.18 -21.40 -7.00
C ALA A 185 4.05 -22.63 -7.95
N CYS A 186 4.72 -22.58 -9.10
CA CYS A 186 4.91 -23.70 -10.00
C CYS A 186 6.42 -23.99 -10.04
N PRO A 187 6.92 -24.98 -9.28
CA PRO A 187 8.33 -25.36 -9.29
C PRO A 187 8.80 -25.97 -10.62
N HIS A 188 7.93 -26.08 -11.64
CA HIS A 188 8.26 -26.68 -12.94
C HIS A 188 7.66 -25.88 -14.10
N SER A 189 8.31 -24.79 -14.50
CA SER A 189 8.21 -24.31 -15.88
C SER A 189 9.46 -23.52 -16.24
N PRO A 190 10.31 -23.99 -17.18
CA PRO A 190 11.39 -23.18 -17.69
C PRO A 190 10.80 -21.97 -18.44
N LEU A 191 11.18 -20.77 -17.99
CA LEU A 191 10.85 -19.52 -18.65
C LEU A 191 11.34 -19.56 -20.11
N PRO A 192 10.48 -19.36 -21.13
CA PRO A 192 10.98 -19.14 -22.48
C PRO A 192 11.71 -17.79 -22.53
N PRO A 193 12.82 -17.68 -23.29
CA PRO A 193 13.55 -16.43 -23.42
C PRO A 193 12.65 -15.38 -24.07
N LEU A 194 12.42 -14.27 -23.34
CA LEU A 194 11.76 -13.08 -23.87
C LEU A 194 12.60 -12.55 -25.05
N ARG A 195 12.12 -12.79 -26.28
CA ARG A 195 12.63 -12.08 -27.46
C ARG A 195 11.96 -10.72 -27.52
N LEU A 196 12.77 -9.67 -27.42
CA LEU A 196 12.41 -8.33 -27.88
C LEU A 196 12.22 -8.40 -29.40
N VAL A 197 11.01 -8.11 -29.87
CA VAL A 197 10.77 -7.83 -31.29
C VAL A 197 11.22 -6.38 -31.50
N GLN A 198 12.24 -6.20 -32.34
CA GLN A 198 12.66 -4.89 -32.87
C GLN A 198 11.65 -4.38 -33.89
#